data_AF-A0A7Y1VFT1-F1
#
_entry.id   AF-A0A7Y1VFT1-F1
#
_cell.length_a   1.000
_cell.length_b   1.000
_cell.length_c   1.000
_cell.angle_alpha   90.00
_cell.angle_beta   90.00
_cell.angle_gamma   90.00
#
_symmetry.space_group_name_H-M   'P 1'
#
loop_
_entity.id
_entity.type
_entity.pdbx_description
1 polymer ?
#
loop_
_entity_poly.entity_id
_entity_poly.type
_entity_poly.pdbx_seq_one_letter_code
_entity_poly.pdbx_strand_id
1 'polypeptide(L)'
;MDYYSTEEIRTEEGVFVKHHDGFFMFRFSFDEIIVFEEVNTAVLEEFDLRGDAYIGDTFEVTYKEIINDLDDEDFLIFRILKLKLI
;
A
#
# COMPACT_ATOMS: atom_id res chain seq x y z
N MET A 1 13.37 17.76 -21.56
CA MET A 1 13.16 16.47 -20.87
C MET A 1 11.66 16.26 -20.81
N ASP A 2 11.17 15.22 -21.47
CA ASP A 2 9.81 14.75 -21.25
C ASP A 2 9.80 14.02 -19.91
N TYR A 3 9.10 14.60 -18.94
CA TYR A 3 8.99 14.07 -17.59
C TYR A 3 8.01 12.89 -17.63
N TYR A 4 8.47 11.70 -17.25
CA TYR A 4 7.62 10.52 -17.14
C TYR A 4 7.44 10.18 -15.66
N SER A 5 6.23 10.40 -15.15
CA SER A 5 5.76 9.72 -13.95
C SER A 5 5.10 8.41 -14.40
N THR A 6 5.62 7.27 -13.97
CA THR A 6 4.95 5.98 -14.18
C THR A 6 4.07 5.69 -12.97
N GLU A 7 2.77 5.57 -13.22
CA GLU A 7 1.81 5.07 -12.23
C GLU A 7 1.35 3.69 -12.69
N GLU A 8 1.65 2.66 -11.90
CA GLU A 8 1.14 1.31 -12.11
C GLU A 8 0.14 0.96 -11.01
N ILE A 9 -1.01 0.39 -11.38
CA ILE A 9 -2.01 -0.08 -10.42
C ILE A 9 -1.92 -1.60 -10.36
N ARG A 10 -1.75 -2.13 -9.15
CA ARG A 10 -1.72 -3.56 -8.87
C ARG A 10 -2.86 -3.96 -7.97
N THR A 11 -3.24 -5.23 -8.04
CA THR A 11 -4.20 -5.85 -7.13
C THR A 11 -3.77 -7.27 -6.85
N GLU A 12 -3.56 -7.58 -5.59
CA GLU A 12 -3.09 -8.90 -5.13
C GLU A 12 -3.50 -9.16 -3.68
N GLU A 13 -3.36 -10.41 -3.23
CA GLU A 13 -3.71 -10.83 -1.87
C GLU A 13 -2.55 -10.56 -0.90
N GLY A 14 -2.82 -9.81 0.16
CA GLY A 14 -1.86 -9.46 1.18
C GLY A 14 -2.41 -9.64 2.59
N VAL A 15 -1.57 -10.11 3.51
CA VAL A 15 -1.89 -10.23 4.93
C VAL A 15 -1.50 -8.93 5.63
N PHE A 16 -2.45 -8.30 6.34
CA PHE A 16 -2.13 -7.10 7.12
C PHE A 16 -1.23 -7.48 8.30
N VAL A 17 -0.05 -6.87 8.37
CA VAL A 17 0.95 -7.19 9.41
C VAL A 17 0.80 -6.26 10.60
N LYS A 18 0.83 -4.94 10.34
CA LYS A 18 0.66 -3.89 11.36
C LYS A 18 0.63 -2.50 10.71
N HIS A 19 0.17 -1.53 11.49
CA HIS A 19 0.40 -0.11 11.26
C HIS A 19 1.44 0.40 12.25
N HIS A 20 2.49 1.08 11.77
CA HIS A 20 3.54 1.63 12.62
C HIS A 20 4.13 2.89 12.00
N ASP A 21 4.31 3.93 12.83
CA ASP A 21 4.89 5.22 12.44
C ASP A 21 4.20 5.91 11.25
N GLY A 22 2.90 5.66 11.06
CA GLY A 22 2.11 6.20 9.95
C GLY A 22 2.10 5.32 8.69
N PHE A 23 2.88 4.23 8.67
CA PHE A 23 2.96 3.30 7.54
C PHE A 23 2.12 2.05 7.77
N PHE A 24 1.56 1.50 6.70
CA PHE A 24 0.79 0.26 6.72
C PHE A 24 1.57 -0.85 6.05
N MET A 25 1.78 -1.96 6.76
CA MET A 25 2.60 -3.07 6.26
C MET A 25 1.71 -4.24 5.87
N PHE A 26 1.82 -4.68 4.62
CA PHE A 26 1.19 -5.91 4.16
C PHE A 26 2.25 -6.88 3.69
N ARG A 27 2.03 -8.14 4.01
CA ARG A 27 2.85 -9.25 3.53
C ARG A 27 2.14 -9.95 2.39
N PHE A 28 2.78 -9.96 1.24
CA PHE A 28 2.31 -10.52 -0.01
C PHE A 28 2.94 -11.91 -0.26
N SER A 29 2.73 -12.42 -1.48
CA SER A 29 3.28 -13.70 -1.91
C SER A 29 4.80 -13.75 -1.74
N PHE A 30 5.34 -14.95 -1.47
CA PHE A 30 6.77 -15.17 -1.23
C PHE A 30 7.36 -14.43 0.00
N ASP A 31 6.52 -14.06 0.98
CA ASP A 31 6.93 -13.36 2.22
C ASP A 31 7.46 -11.94 1.99
N GLU A 32 7.16 -11.34 0.82
CA GLU A 32 7.49 -9.96 0.52
C GLU A 32 6.64 -9.00 1.36
N ILE A 33 7.27 -7.98 1.97
CA ILE A 33 6.56 -6.96 2.76
C ILE A 33 6.62 -5.65 2.00
N ILE A 34 5.45 -5.13 1.62
CA ILE A 34 5.32 -3.79 1.07
C ILE A 34 4.88 -2.85 2.18
N VAL A 35 5.55 -1.70 2.25
CA VAL A 35 5.26 -0.62 3.19
C VAL A 35 4.52 0.46 2.43
N PHE A 36 3.27 0.69 2.80
CA PHE A 36 2.44 1.74 2.22
C PHE A 36 2.57 3.03 3.00
N GLU A 37 2.94 4.09 2.30
CA GLU A 37 3.09 5.45 2.83
C GLU A 37 1.77 6.21 2.79
N GLU A 38 0.93 5.91 1.81
CA GLU A 38 -0.36 6.55 1.63
C GLU A 38 -1.50 5.52 1.61
N VAL A 39 -2.63 5.89 2.19
CA VAL A 39 -3.87 5.10 2.14
C VAL A 39 -5.02 6.03 1.79
N ASN A 40 -5.88 5.59 0.87
CA ASN A 40 -7.10 6.29 0.55
C ASN A 40 -8.00 6.43 1.79
N THR A 41 -8.53 7.62 2.06
CA THR A 41 -9.35 7.89 3.25
C THR A 41 -10.56 6.97 3.34
N ALA A 42 -11.17 6.61 2.21
CA ALA A 42 -12.30 5.68 2.18
C ALA A 42 -11.96 4.29 2.74
N VAL A 43 -10.71 3.84 2.59
CA VAL A 43 -10.23 2.56 3.15
C VAL A 43 -10.11 2.67 4.67
N LEU A 44 -9.61 3.81 5.18
CA LEU A 44 -9.49 4.05 6.62
C LEU A 44 -10.85 4.24 7.30
N GLU A 45 -11.87 4.66 6.55
CA GLU A 45 -13.25 4.76 7.04
C GLU A 45 -13.94 3.38 7.10
N GLU A 46 -13.61 2.47 6.18
CA GLU A 46 -14.19 1.12 6.12
C GLU A 46 -13.45 0.12 7.05
N PHE A 47 -12.12 0.24 7.13
CA PHE A 47 -11.25 -0.62 7.92
C PHE A 47 -10.40 0.23 8.87
N ASP A 48 -10.56 0.04 10.18
CA ASP A 48 -9.69 0.67 11.19
C ASP A 48 -8.31 -0.02 11.25
N LEU A 49 -7.51 0.15 10.20
CA LEU A 49 -6.16 -0.41 10.08
C LEU A 49 -5.15 0.23 11.06
N ARG A 50 -5.54 1.28 11.78
CA ARG A 50 -4.67 1.96 12.75
C ARG A 50 -4.55 1.17 14.05
N GLY A 51 -5.55 0.36 14.38
CA GLY A 51 -5.54 -0.55 15.51
C GLY A 51 -5.03 -1.94 15.13
N ASP A 52 -5.04 -2.84 16.12
CA ASP A 52 -4.58 -4.23 15.96
C ASP A 52 -5.67 -5.19 15.45
N ALA A 53 -6.86 -4.68 15.14
CA ALA A 53 -8.06 -5.50 14.92
C ALA A 53 -7.96 -6.44 13.71
N TYR A 54 -7.21 -6.04 12.69
CA TYR A 54 -7.08 -6.76 11.42
C TYR A 54 -5.71 -7.44 11.25
N ILE A 55 -4.88 -7.45 12.30
CA ILE A 55 -3.54 -8.05 12.21
C ILE A 55 -3.66 -9.55 11.94
N GLY A 56 -3.05 -10.00 10.85
CA GLY A 56 -3.10 -11.38 10.39
C GLY A 56 -4.25 -11.69 9.44
N ASP A 57 -5.17 -10.75 9.20
CA ASP A 57 -6.25 -10.93 8.23
C ASP A 57 -5.74 -10.74 6.79
N THR A 58 -6.35 -11.50 5.87
CA THR A 58 -6.04 -11.45 4.44
C THR A 58 -6.97 -10.50 3.73
N PHE A 59 -6.40 -9.63 2.91
CA PHE A 59 -7.12 -8.67 2.09
C PHE A 59 -6.73 -8.81 0.63
N GLU A 60 -7.69 -8.56 -0.26
CA GLU A 60 -7.40 -8.15 -1.63
C GLU A 60 -7.00 -6.67 -1.58
N VAL A 61 -5.72 -6.39 -1.83
CA VAL A 61 -5.12 -5.06 -1.74
C VAL A 61 -4.99 -4.49 -3.15
N THR A 62 -5.73 -3.43 -3.46
CA THR A 62 -5.50 -2.63 -4.67
C THR A 62 -4.68 -1.42 -4.31
N TYR A 63 -3.50 -1.27 -4.92
CA TYR A 63 -2.58 -0.17 -4.66
C TYR A 63 -1.97 0.37 -5.95
N LYS A 64 -1.41 1.58 -5.87
CA LYS A 64 -0.63 2.15 -6.95
C LYS A 64 0.83 2.37 -6.55
N GLU A 65 1.71 2.09 -7.49
CA GLU A 65 3.14 2.37 -7.47
C GLU A 65 3.36 3.66 -8.24
N ILE A 66 3.91 4.68 -7.59
CA ILE A 66 4.23 5.96 -8.21
C ILE A 66 5.75 6.07 -8.25
N ILE A 67 6.31 5.99 -9.45
CA ILE A 67 7.74 6.20 -9.68
C ILE A 67 7.93 7.62 -10.21
N ASN A 68 8.72 8.41 -9.49
CA ASN A 68 9.02 9.78 -9.87
C ASN A 68 10.51 9.95 -10.21
N ASP A 69 10.80 10.10 -11.50
CA ASP A 69 12.14 10.29 -12.09
C ASP A 69 12.57 11.80 -12.10
N LEU A 70 11.88 12.65 -11.34
CA LEU A 70 12.06 14.12 -11.39
C LEU A 70 13.33 14.65 -10.70
N ASP A 71 13.95 13.88 -9.80
CA ASP A 71 15.13 14.28 -9.02
C ASP A 71 16.17 13.14 -8.99
N ASP A 72 17.44 13.44 -8.71
CA ASP A 72 18.58 12.50 -8.57
C ASP A 72 18.35 11.35 -7.55
N GLU A 73 17.19 11.31 -6.88
CA GLU A 73 16.72 10.24 -5.98
C GLU A 73 15.42 9.64 -6.55
N ASP A 74 15.49 8.40 -7.04
CA ASP A 74 14.33 7.61 -7.43
C ASP A 74 13.38 7.44 -6.23
N PHE A 75 12.30 8.23 -6.17
CA PHE A 75 11.25 8.07 -5.16
C PHE A 75 10.18 7.11 -5.68
N LEU A 76 10.06 5.95 -5.03
CA LEU A 76 8.97 4.99 -5.21
C LEU A 76 7.98 5.13 -4.07
N ILE A 77 6.74 5.53 -4.39
CA ILE A 77 5.67 5.68 -3.40
C ILE A 77 4.60 4.62 -3.61
N PHE A 78 4.24 3.92 -2.53
CA PHE A 78 3.13 2.96 -2.53
C PHE A 78 1.88 3.54 -1.87
N ARG A 79 0.77 3.56 -2.61
CA ARG A 79 -0.51 4.05 -2.11
C ARG A 79 -1.62 3.03 -2.21
N ILE A 80 -2.24 2.67 -1.07
CA ILE A 80 -3.44 1.83 -1.05
C ILE A 80 -4.63 2.63 -1.60
N LEU A 81 -5.30 2.06 -2.60
CA LEU A 81 -6.50 2.62 -3.21
C LEU A 81 -7.78 1.99 -2.64
N LYS A 82 -7.75 0.68 -2.40
CA LYS A 82 -8.88 -0.11 -1.92
C LYS A 82 -8.40 -1.35 -1.17
N LEU A 83 -9.14 -1.75 -0.14
CA LEU A 83 -9.03 -3.05 0.51
C LEU A 83 -10.36 -3.79 0.43
N LYS A 84 -10.29 -5.12 0.45
CA LYS A 84 -11.44 -5.99 0.61
C LYS A 84 -11.03 -7.21 1.42
N LEU A 85 -11.67 -7.39 2.57
CA LEU A 85 -11.45 -8.56 3.44
C LEU A 85 -11.94 -9.84 2.76
N ILE A 86 -11.15 -10.93 2.85
CA ILE A 86 -11.42 -12.23 2.21
C ILE A 86 -11.78 -13.29 3.26
#